data_AF-A0A1L9C3H3-F1
#
_entry.id   AF-A0A1L9C3H3-F1
#
_cell.length_a   1.000
_cell.length_b   1.000
_cell.length_c   1.000
_cell.angle_alpha   90.00
_cell.angle_beta   90.00
_cell.angle_gamma   90.00
#
_symmetry.space_group_name_H-M   'P 1'
#
loop_
_entity.id
_entity.type
_entity.pdbx_description
1 polymer ?
#
loop_
_entity_poly.entity_id
_entity_poly.type
_entity_poly.pdbx_seq_one_letter_code
_entity_poly.pdbx_strand_id
1 'polypeptide(L)'
;MYPSDTNTLIDTQNGVLRNSSTLYPLFNDYIVELTVEFPNSIEISNKARLFSKISKENKEQDYFDVINYPDRELLQWLDVEYSLFKAIEYDRYLHFIEKPFSSIDSLVEAANTILNRRKSRAGKSLENHLSEIFTMNNLPFTSQPTTEGRKKPDFIFPGKDYYFDNNYKKNLVFLASKTTCKDRWRQILNEADRIKQKHLFTLQQGISEYQMDEMADNGVILVVPEKYKSTYPSAYSDEILSLKEFISHVESKISDVYVQSGQEDN
;
A
#
# COMPACT_ATOMS: atom_id res chain seq x y z
N MET A 1 -6.03 -1.68 -8.71
CA MET A 1 -7.51 -1.66 -8.70
C MET A 1 -7.88 -0.54 -7.77
N TYR A 2 -8.28 0.62 -8.32
CA TYR A 2 -8.87 1.63 -7.45
C TYR A 2 -10.13 1.03 -6.81
N PRO A 3 -10.43 1.32 -5.54
CA PRO A 3 -11.64 0.83 -4.91
C PRO A 3 -12.92 1.19 -5.70
N SER A 4 -12.89 2.31 -6.43
CA SER A 4 -13.95 2.74 -7.37
C SER A 4 -14.18 1.80 -8.56
N ASP A 5 -13.20 0.97 -8.92
CA ASP A 5 -13.25 0.11 -10.11
C ASP A 5 -13.76 -1.30 -9.81
N THR A 6 -14.26 -1.54 -8.58
CA THR A 6 -14.74 -2.86 -8.18
C THR A 6 -16.08 -3.26 -8.78
N ASN A 7 -16.75 -2.40 -9.55
CA ASN A 7 -18.05 -2.68 -10.19
C ASN A 7 -18.35 -1.88 -11.49
N THR A 8 -17.37 -1.23 -12.10
CA THR A 8 -17.57 -0.48 -13.36
C THR A 8 -17.29 -1.38 -14.57
N LEU A 9 -18.23 -1.42 -15.52
CA LEU A 9 -18.01 -2.02 -16.84
C LEU A 9 -16.76 -1.41 -17.46
N ILE A 10 -15.81 -2.27 -17.84
CA ILE A 10 -14.54 -1.87 -18.44
C ILE A 10 -14.85 -1.22 -19.79
N ASP A 11 -14.68 0.10 -19.90
CA ASP A 11 -14.59 0.78 -21.19
C ASP A 11 -13.25 0.39 -21.83
N THR A 12 -13.32 -0.65 -22.67
CA THR A 12 -12.18 -1.36 -23.26
C THR A 12 -11.38 -0.54 -24.28
N GLN A 13 -11.73 0.72 -24.55
CA GLN A 13 -10.98 1.53 -25.51
C GLN A 13 -10.43 2.86 -24.95
N ASN A 14 -10.91 3.36 -23.81
CA ASN A 14 -10.51 4.70 -23.34
C ASN A 14 -9.95 4.77 -21.90
N GLY A 15 -10.03 3.71 -21.09
CA GLY A 15 -9.65 3.75 -19.67
C GLY A 15 -8.17 3.53 -19.35
N VAL A 16 -7.41 2.89 -20.25
CA VAL A 16 -6.07 2.36 -19.94
C VAL A 16 -4.94 3.39 -20.18
N LEU A 17 -5.22 4.49 -20.89
CA LEU A 17 -4.18 5.27 -21.55
C LEU A 17 -3.99 6.71 -21.04
N ARG A 18 -4.61 7.14 -19.94
CA ARG A 18 -4.63 8.57 -19.59
C ARG A 18 -3.29 9.18 -19.16
N ASN A 19 -2.26 8.38 -18.83
CA ASN A 19 -0.89 8.86 -18.49
C ASN A 19 0.23 8.24 -19.35
N SER A 20 -0.12 7.68 -20.50
CA SER A 20 0.56 6.43 -20.91
C SER A 20 1.58 6.55 -22.04
N SER A 21 1.56 7.61 -22.85
CA SER A 21 2.42 7.68 -24.04
C SER A 21 3.93 7.64 -23.70
N THR A 22 4.33 8.19 -22.55
CA THR A 22 5.74 8.23 -22.13
C THR A 22 6.19 6.97 -21.39
N LEU A 23 5.28 6.27 -20.69
CA LEU A 23 5.60 5.09 -19.90
C LEU A 23 5.53 3.78 -20.71
N TYR A 24 4.72 3.74 -21.78
CA TYR A 24 4.54 2.54 -22.59
C TYR A 24 5.85 1.93 -23.13
N PRO A 25 6.79 2.71 -23.68
CA PRO A 25 8.06 2.15 -24.15
C PRO A 25 8.80 1.43 -23.02
N LEU A 26 8.87 2.05 -21.84
CA LEU A 26 9.51 1.46 -20.66
C LEU A 26 8.84 0.17 -20.20
N PHE A 27 7.51 0.11 -20.26
CA PHE A 27 6.76 -1.10 -19.92
C PHE A 27 7.05 -2.22 -20.92
N ASN A 28 7.05 -1.91 -22.22
CA ASN A 28 7.31 -2.89 -23.27
C ASN A 28 8.73 -3.46 -23.18
N ASP A 29 9.73 -2.60 -23.01
CA ASP A 29 11.12 -3.03 -22.83
C ASP A 29 11.25 -3.98 -21.64
N TYR A 30 10.64 -3.64 -20.50
CA TYR A 30 10.66 -4.51 -19.33
C TYR A 30 9.93 -5.83 -19.56
N ILE A 31 8.76 -5.83 -20.24
CA ILE A 31 7.99 -7.05 -20.54
C ILE A 31 8.80 -8.02 -21.41
N VAL A 32 9.55 -7.51 -22.39
CA VAL A 32 10.43 -8.30 -23.27
C VAL A 32 11.58 -8.93 -22.49
N GLU A 33 12.11 -8.24 -21.47
CA GLU A 33 13.19 -8.74 -20.61
C GLU A 33 12.75 -9.82 -19.61
N LEU A 34 11.44 -9.97 -19.36
CA LEU A 34 10.93 -10.89 -18.35
C LEU A 34 11.18 -12.36 -18.73
N THR A 35 11.90 -13.07 -17.86
CA THR A 35 12.11 -14.53 -17.96
C THR A 35 11.06 -15.36 -17.23
N VAL A 36 10.15 -14.69 -16.51
CA VAL A 36 9.05 -15.29 -15.75
C VAL A 36 7.69 -14.83 -16.29
N GLU A 37 6.66 -15.65 -16.09
CA GLU A 37 5.28 -15.29 -16.49
C GLU A 37 4.85 -14.01 -15.76
N PHE A 38 5.02 -13.98 -14.44
CA PHE A 38 4.78 -12.80 -13.61
C PHE A 38 5.90 -12.59 -12.59
N PRO A 39 6.52 -11.39 -12.54
CA PRO A 39 7.49 -11.04 -11.51
C PRO A 39 6.87 -11.04 -10.12
N ASN A 40 7.71 -11.15 -9.09
CA ASN A 40 7.23 -11.02 -7.72
C ASN A 40 6.73 -9.57 -7.47
N SER A 41 5.91 -9.37 -6.44
CA SER A 41 5.30 -8.05 -6.21
C SER A 41 6.33 -6.95 -5.94
N ILE A 42 7.44 -7.25 -5.24
CA ILE A 42 8.45 -6.25 -4.92
C ILE A 42 9.23 -5.79 -6.16
N GLU A 43 9.50 -6.68 -7.12
CA GLU A 43 10.13 -6.34 -8.40
C GLU A 43 9.26 -5.37 -9.21
N ILE A 44 7.95 -5.63 -9.30
CA ILE A 44 7.02 -4.74 -10.01
C ILE A 44 6.93 -3.39 -9.27
N SER A 45 6.77 -3.39 -7.94
CA SER A 45 6.75 -2.15 -7.17
C SER A 45 8.04 -1.33 -7.36
N ASN A 46 9.21 -1.98 -7.39
CA ASN A 46 10.50 -1.30 -7.62
C ASN A 46 10.59 -0.69 -9.02
N LYS A 47 10.17 -1.45 -10.05
CA LYS A 47 10.12 -0.95 -11.43
C LYS A 47 9.12 0.18 -11.59
N ALA A 48 7.97 0.11 -10.92
CA ALA A 48 6.98 1.18 -10.93
C ALA A 48 7.52 2.48 -10.34
N ARG A 49 8.23 2.42 -9.20
CA ARG A 49 8.91 3.60 -8.63
C ARG A 49 9.97 4.16 -9.56
N LEU A 50 10.78 3.30 -10.18
CA LEU A 50 11.78 3.70 -11.16
C LEU A 50 11.15 4.40 -12.36
N PHE A 51 10.08 3.85 -12.93
CA PHE A 51 9.37 4.43 -14.06
C PHE A 51 8.70 5.75 -13.69
N SER A 52 8.09 5.83 -12.51
CA SER A 52 7.56 7.07 -11.95
C SER A 52 8.65 8.14 -11.89
N LYS A 53 9.82 7.81 -11.33
CA LYS A 53 10.98 8.71 -11.27
C LYS A 53 11.47 9.13 -12.66
N ILE A 54 11.58 8.21 -13.62
CA ILE A 54 12.02 8.51 -14.98
C ILE A 54 11.05 9.48 -15.67
N SER A 55 9.75 9.37 -15.39
CA SER A 55 8.71 10.21 -15.96
C SER A 55 8.64 11.62 -15.37
N LYS A 56 9.30 11.89 -14.23
CA LYS A 56 9.37 13.23 -13.63
C LYS A 56 10.30 14.13 -14.44
N GLU A 57 9.91 15.39 -14.60
CA GLU A 57 10.72 16.42 -15.25
C GLU A 57 12.04 16.67 -14.50
N ASN A 58 11.97 16.73 -13.16
CA ASN A 58 13.14 16.91 -12.30
C ASN A 58 13.37 15.68 -11.41
N LYS A 59 14.27 14.79 -11.86
CA LYS A 59 14.61 13.53 -11.17
C LYS A 59 15.35 13.73 -9.86
N GLU A 60 16.04 14.87 -9.69
CA GLU A 60 16.79 15.19 -8.48
C GLU A 60 15.86 15.55 -7.32
N GLN A 61 14.63 15.98 -7.63
CA GLN A 61 13.60 16.31 -6.63
C GLN A 61 12.90 15.08 -6.05
N ASP A 62 13.12 13.89 -6.61
CA ASP A 62 12.36 12.68 -6.28
C ASP A 62 12.40 12.35 -4.77
N TYR A 63 13.58 12.43 -4.14
CA TYR A 63 13.71 12.21 -2.70
C TYR A 63 12.96 13.26 -1.88
N PHE A 64 13.08 14.53 -2.26
CA PHE A 64 12.38 15.62 -1.60
C PHE A 64 10.85 15.45 -1.71
N ASP A 65 10.35 15.04 -2.87
CA ASP A 65 8.93 14.82 -3.10
C ASP A 65 8.37 13.71 -2.20
N VAL A 66 9.09 12.60 -2.04
CA VAL A 66 8.64 11.50 -1.18
C VAL A 66 8.55 11.92 0.29
N ILE A 67 9.46 12.77 0.75
CA ILE A 67 9.44 13.27 2.14
C ILE A 67 8.32 14.30 2.34
N ASN A 68 8.17 15.25 1.42
CA ASN A 68 7.27 16.39 1.61
C ASN A 68 5.84 16.11 1.15
N TYR A 69 5.65 15.20 0.19
CA TYR A 69 4.37 14.88 -0.41
C TYR A 69 4.12 13.36 -0.50
N PRO A 70 4.32 12.58 0.59
CA PRO A 70 4.24 11.12 0.57
C PRO A 70 2.87 10.61 0.10
N ASP A 71 1.78 11.29 0.44
CA ASP A 71 0.43 10.97 -0.02
C ASP A 71 0.30 10.99 -1.55
N ARG A 72 0.90 11.99 -2.21
CA ARG A 72 0.88 12.14 -3.67
C ARG A 72 1.74 11.07 -4.33
N GLU A 73 2.95 10.89 -3.82
CA GLU A 73 3.92 9.94 -4.37
C GLU A 73 3.41 8.50 -4.25
N LEU A 74 2.78 8.14 -3.13
CA LEU A 74 2.16 6.83 -2.95
C LEU A 74 1.12 6.55 -4.05
N LEU A 75 0.22 7.50 -4.29
CA LEU A 75 -0.83 7.34 -5.32
C LEU A 75 -0.23 7.23 -6.71
N GLN A 76 0.80 8.04 -7.03
CA GLN A 76 1.49 7.96 -8.31
C GLN A 76 2.17 6.61 -8.51
N TRP A 77 2.85 6.09 -7.49
CA TRP A 77 3.50 4.78 -7.57
C TRP A 77 2.50 3.65 -7.77
N LEU A 78 1.38 3.67 -7.05
CA LEU A 78 0.29 2.70 -7.20
C LEU A 78 -0.33 2.76 -8.61
N ASP A 79 -0.48 3.95 -9.19
CA ASP A 79 -0.97 4.16 -10.56
C ASP A 79 -0.04 3.54 -11.61
N VAL A 80 1.25 3.82 -11.49
CA VAL A 80 2.27 3.29 -12.40
C VAL A 80 2.37 1.77 -12.24
N GLU A 81 2.35 1.25 -11.00
CA GLU A 81 2.41 -0.19 -10.77
C GLU A 81 1.17 -0.90 -11.35
N TYR A 82 -0.02 -0.33 -11.15
CA TYR A 82 -1.25 -0.88 -11.70
C TYR A 82 -1.20 -0.92 -13.24
N SER A 83 -0.74 0.16 -13.87
CA SER A 83 -0.62 0.27 -15.32
C SER A 83 0.40 -0.75 -15.88
N LEU A 84 1.56 -0.88 -15.20
CA LEU A 84 2.58 -1.86 -15.56
C LEU A 84 2.06 -3.29 -15.41
N PHE A 85 1.40 -3.60 -14.29
CA PHE A 85 0.80 -4.91 -14.06
C PHE A 85 -0.25 -5.24 -15.11
N LYS A 86 -1.08 -4.27 -15.50
CA LYS A 86 -2.07 -4.42 -16.58
C LYS A 86 -1.43 -4.70 -17.93
N ALA A 87 -0.30 -4.06 -18.25
CA ALA A 87 0.44 -4.33 -19.48
C ALA A 87 1.01 -5.76 -19.49
N ILE A 88 1.61 -6.22 -18.39
CA ILE A 88 2.08 -7.61 -18.24
C ILE A 88 0.89 -8.58 -18.35
N GLU A 89 -0.20 -8.31 -17.62
CA GLU A 89 -1.39 -9.16 -17.62
C GLU A 89 -1.99 -9.31 -19.01
N TYR A 90 -2.06 -8.23 -19.78
CA TYR A 90 -2.55 -8.25 -21.16
C TYR A 90 -1.67 -9.10 -22.05
N ASP A 91 -0.35 -8.91 -22.00
CA ASP A 91 0.61 -9.68 -22.78
C ASP A 91 0.53 -11.19 -22.48
N ARG A 92 0.49 -11.58 -21.19
CA ARG A 92 0.45 -13.00 -20.79
C ARG A 92 -0.89 -13.66 -21.08
N TYR A 93 -1.99 -12.92 -20.98
CA TYR A 93 -3.36 -13.45 -21.12
C TYR A 93 -4.02 -13.13 -22.44
N LEU A 94 -3.27 -12.63 -23.42
CA LEU A 94 -3.78 -12.38 -24.76
C LEU A 94 -4.49 -13.60 -25.34
N HIS A 95 -3.92 -14.80 -25.15
CA HIS A 95 -4.49 -16.06 -25.63
C HIS A 95 -5.86 -16.40 -25.04
N PHE A 96 -6.20 -15.95 -23.82
CA PHE A 96 -7.52 -16.12 -23.21
C PHE A 96 -8.58 -15.19 -23.82
N ILE A 97 -8.14 -14.13 -24.51
CA ILE A 97 -9.02 -13.16 -25.18
C ILE A 97 -9.20 -13.55 -26.65
N GLU A 98 -8.16 -14.10 -27.29
CA GLU A 98 -8.17 -14.44 -28.71
C GLU A 98 -8.88 -15.77 -29.03
N LYS A 99 -8.99 -16.69 -28.07
CA LYS A 99 -9.57 -18.03 -28.30
C LYS A 99 -10.68 -18.34 -27.29
N PRO A 100 -11.79 -18.95 -27.74
CA PRO A 100 -12.85 -19.36 -26.84
C PRO A 100 -12.36 -20.47 -25.90
N PHE A 101 -12.87 -20.45 -24.67
CA PHE A 101 -12.67 -21.52 -23.69
C PHE A 101 -13.37 -22.81 -24.13
N SER A 102 -12.78 -23.96 -23.83
CA SER A 102 -13.32 -25.28 -24.19
C SER A 102 -14.50 -25.72 -23.33
N SER A 103 -14.70 -25.09 -22.16
CA SER A 103 -15.80 -25.34 -21.24
C SER A 103 -16.07 -24.15 -20.33
N ILE A 104 -17.25 -24.11 -19.70
CA ILE A 104 -17.57 -23.12 -18.65
C ILE A 104 -16.60 -23.24 -17.47
N ASP A 105 -16.23 -24.47 -17.09
CA ASP A 105 -15.33 -24.69 -15.96
C ASP A 105 -13.93 -24.10 -16.22
N SER A 106 -13.40 -24.26 -17.43
CA SER A 106 -12.10 -23.68 -17.81
C SER A 106 -12.11 -22.15 -17.81
N LEU A 107 -13.23 -21.53 -18.18
CA LEU A 107 -13.43 -20.08 -18.06
C LEU A 107 -13.44 -19.64 -16.59
N VAL A 108 -14.19 -20.35 -15.73
CA VAL A 108 -14.32 -20.02 -14.31
C VAL A 108 -12.97 -20.16 -13.58
N GLU A 109 -12.20 -21.21 -13.88
CA GLU A 109 -10.87 -21.43 -13.32
C GLU A 109 -9.89 -20.31 -13.70
N ALA A 110 -9.86 -19.93 -14.98
CA ALA A 110 -9.02 -18.83 -15.46
C ALA A 110 -9.41 -17.50 -14.79
N ALA A 111 -10.70 -17.20 -14.72
CA ALA A 111 -11.21 -15.99 -14.07
C ALA A 111 -10.83 -15.94 -12.58
N ASN A 112 -10.99 -17.05 -11.85
CA ASN A 112 -10.62 -17.13 -10.44
C ASN A 112 -9.12 -16.94 -10.22
N THR A 113 -8.29 -17.54 -11.07
CA THR A 113 -6.83 -17.39 -11.02
C THR A 113 -6.43 -15.92 -11.21
N ILE A 114 -7.00 -15.24 -12.20
CA ILE A 114 -6.76 -13.82 -12.47
C ILE A 114 -7.21 -12.96 -11.29
N LEU A 115 -8.44 -13.19 -10.78
CA LEU A 115 -8.99 -12.42 -9.66
C LEU A 115 -8.17 -12.59 -8.38
N ASN A 116 -7.73 -13.81 -8.06
CA ASN A 116 -6.93 -14.09 -6.88
C ASN A 116 -5.54 -13.46 -6.99
N ARG A 117 -4.92 -13.48 -8.18
CA ARG A 117 -3.65 -12.78 -8.43
C ARG A 117 -3.79 -11.28 -8.21
N ARG A 118 -4.85 -10.66 -8.75
CA ARG A 118 -5.12 -9.22 -8.57
C ARG A 118 -5.30 -8.86 -7.09
N LYS A 119 -6.05 -9.67 -6.33
CA LYS A 119 -6.27 -9.46 -4.88
C LYS A 119 -4.96 -9.55 -4.08
N SER A 120 -4.19 -10.62 -4.30
CA SER A 120 -2.92 -10.84 -3.60
C SER A 120 -1.91 -9.73 -3.92
N ARG A 121 -1.80 -9.33 -5.19
CA ARG A 121 -0.87 -8.27 -5.62
C ARG A 121 -1.25 -6.91 -5.08
N ALA A 122 -2.52 -6.53 -5.11
CA ALA A 122 -2.95 -5.20 -4.65
C ALA A 122 -2.60 -4.97 -3.17
N GLY A 123 -2.77 -5.98 -2.31
CA GLY A 123 -2.34 -5.89 -0.91
C GLY A 123 -0.83 -5.71 -0.79
N LYS A 124 -0.05 -6.57 -1.46
CA LYS A 124 1.41 -6.53 -1.34
C LYS A 124 2.03 -5.27 -1.95
N SER A 125 1.47 -4.76 -3.05
CA SER A 125 1.86 -3.49 -3.67
C SER A 125 1.76 -2.33 -2.67
N LEU A 126 0.62 -2.24 -1.95
CA LEU A 126 0.42 -1.21 -0.95
C LEU A 126 1.45 -1.30 0.19
N GLU A 127 1.68 -2.51 0.72
CA GLU A 127 2.71 -2.74 1.75
C GLU A 127 4.10 -2.34 1.26
N ASN A 128 4.48 -2.73 0.04
CA ASN A 128 5.78 -2.44 -0.54
C ASN A 128 6.03 -0.92 -0.67
N HIS A 129 5.03 -0.19 -1.15
CA HIS A 129 5.16 1.26 -1.31
C HIS A 129 5.18 2.00 0.02
N LEU A 130 4.35 1.61 0.99
CA LEU A 130 4.40 2.17 2.34
C LEU A 130 5.77 1.91 2.99
N SER A 131 6.30 0.68 2.87
CA SER A 131 7.63 0.32 3.37
C SER A 131 8.72 1.21 2.78
N GLU A 132 8.66 1.49 1.48
CA GLU A 132 9.62 2.40 0.83
C GLU A 132 9.49 3.83 1.38
N ILE A 133 8.28 4.36 1.50
CA ILE A 133 8.05 5.71 2.02
C ILE A 133 8.62 5.83 3.44
N PHE A 134 8.35 4.86 4.32
CA PHE A 134 8.89 4.87 5.67
C PHE A 134 10.42 4.79 5.69
N THR A 135 11.00 3.98 4.81
CA THR A 135 12.46 3.88 4.64
C THR A 135 13.08 5.21 4.19
N MET A 136 12.48 5.88 3.19
CA MET A 136 12.97 7.17 2.68
C MET A 136 12.82 8.31 3.69
N ASN A 137 11.82 8.23 4.57
CA ASN A 137 11.64 9.13 5.71
C ASN A 137 12.49 8.73 6.94
N ASN A 138 13.39 7.74 6.82
CA ASN A 138 14.26 7.26 7.89
C ASN A 138 13.49 6.83 9.16
N LEU A 139 12.27 6.31 9.02
CA LEU A 139 11.54 5.73 10.15
C LEU A 139 12.13 4.35 10.45
N PRO A 140 12.55 4.03 11.69
CA PRO A 140 12.81 2.66 12.07
C PRO A 140 11.48 1.91 12.17
N PHE A 141 11.41 0.75 11.53
CA PHE A 141 10.26 -0.14 11.60
C PHE A 141 10.67 -1.59 11.34
N THR A 142 9.76 -2.51 11.65
CA THR A 142 9.82 -3.88 11.13
C THR A 142 8.56 -4.15 10.32
N SER A 143 8.72 -4.59 9.07
CA SER A 143 7.60 -5.07 8.25
C SER A 143 7.32 -6.54 8.55
N GLN A 144 6.03 -6.90 8.61
CA GLN A 144 5.54 -8.26 8.84
C GLN A 144 6.19 -9.00 10.03
N PRO A 145 6.41 -8.35 11.21
CA PRO A 145 7.00 -9.05 12.34
C PRO A 145 6.08 -10.14 12.86
N THR A 146 6.64 -11.25 13.33
CA THR A 146 5.86 -12.24 14.08
C THR A 146 5.64 -11.74 15.51
N THR A 147 4.39 -11.52 15.89
CA THR A 147 3.93 -11.11 17.23
C THR A 147 3.32 -12.30 17.99
N GLU A 148 2.61 -12.03 19.09
CA GLU A 148 1.95 -13.06 19.91
C GLU A 148 1.00 -13.94 19.08
N GLY A 149 0.99 -15.25 19.37
CA GLY A 149 0.12 -16.19 18.66
C GLY A 149 0.45 -16.38 17.18
N ARG A 150 1.68 -16.08 16.75
CA ARG A 150 2.15 -16.14 15.34
C ARG A 150 1.41 -15.19 14.39
N LYS A 151 0.79 -14.14 14.95
CA LYS A 151 0.18 -13.07 14.16
C LYS A 151 1.28 -12.26 13.46
N LYS A 152 0.90 -11.59 12.37
CA LYS A 152 1.83 -10.86 11.50
C LYS A 152 1.20 -9.51 11.10
N PRO A 153 1.27 -8.50 11.97
CA PRO A 153 0.89 -7.15 11.58
C PRO A 153 1.76 -6.64 10.43
N ASP A 154 1.29 -5.68 9.65
CA ASP A 154 2.04 -5.20 8.49
C ASP A 154 3.27 -4.39 8.91
N PHE A 155 3.13 -3.47 9.88
CA PHE A 155 4.22 -2.63 10.38
C PHE A 155 4.16 -2.40 11.89
N ILE A 156 5.33 -2.48 12.52
CA ILE A 156 5.55 -2.07 13.91
C ILE A 156 6.72 -1.09 13.97
N PHE A 157 6.50 0.04 14.65
CA PHE A 157 7.49 1.08 14.87
C PHE A 157 7.83 1.16 16.38
N PRO A 158 9.10 1.38 16.76
CA PRO A 158 10.28 1.50 15.91
C PRO A 158 10.79 0.14 15.37
N GLY A 159 10.19 -0.97 15.80
CA GLY A 159 10.54 -2.30 15.30
C GLY A 159 10.16 -3.41 16.25
N LYS A 160 10.39 -4.65 15.81
CA LYS A 160 10.05 -5.87 16.54
C LYS A 160 10.82 -6.01 17.85
N ASP A 161 12.10 -5.63 17.88
CA ASP A 161 12.93 -5.81 19.08
C ASP A 161 12.41 -4.96 20.24
N TYR A 162 12.04 -3.71 19.95
CA TYR A 162 11.37 -2.81 20.90
C TYR A 162 9.98 -3.31 21.31
N TYR A 163 9.26 -3.96 20.39
CA TYR A 163 7.96 -4.57 20.70
C TYR A 163 8.04 -5.72 21.70
N PHE A 164 9.16 -6.45 21.76
CA PHE A 164 9.35 -7.55 22.71
C PHE A 164 10.18 -7.17 23.95
N ASP A 165 10.81 -6.00 23.96
CA ASP A 165 11.51 -5.51 25.15
C ASP A 165 10.51 -5.03 26.22
N ASN A 166 10.39 -5.78 27.31
CA ASN A 166 9.51 -5.45 28.44
C ASN A 166 9.91 -4.16 29.17
N ASN A 167 11.16 -3.70 29.01
CA ASN A 167 11.63 -2.44 29.58
C ASN A 167 11.24 -1.24 28.70
N TYR A 168 10.94 -1.48 27.42
CA TYR A 168 10.50 -0.45 26.49
C TYR A 168 9.03 -0.07 26.71
N LYS A 169 8.73 0.64 27.80
CA LYS A 169 7.36 1.09 28.12
C LYS A 169 6.88 2.29 27.29
N LYS A 170 7.64 2.68 26.27
CA LYS A 170 7.44 3.87 25.44
C LYS A 170 6.60 3.57 24.18
N ASN A 171 6.56 4.56 23.29
CA ASN A 171 5.58 4.75 22.23
C ASN A 171 5.73 3.79 21.03
N LEU A 172 5.33 2.54 21.19
CA LEU A 172 5.13 1.62 20.07
C LEU A 172 3.99 2.11 19.17
N VAL A 173 4.19 2.06 17.86
CA VAL A 173 3.13 2.37 16.88
C VAL A 173 2.88 1.15 16.00
N PHE A 174 1.60 0.86 15.79
CA PHE A 174 1.11 -0.18 14.89
C PHE A 174 0.51 0.48 13.65
N LEU A 175 0.80 -0.07 12.48
CA LEU A 175 0.07 0.22 11.25
C LEU A 175 -0.26 -1.08 10.50
N ALA A 176 -1.55 -1.30 10.25
CA ALA A 176 -2.00 -2.25 9.24
C ALA A 176 -2.36 -1.51 7.96
N SER A 177 -2.34 -2.21 6.83
CA SER A 177 -2.64 -1.68 5.51
C SER A 177 -3.71 -2.53 4.83
N LYS A 178 -4.75 -1.88 4.31
CA LYS A 178 -5.82 -2.55 3.56
C LYS A 178 -6.20 -1.68 2.38
N THR A 179 -6.10 -2.20 1.15
CA THR A 179 -6.58 -1.48 -0.04
C THR A 179 -8.07 -1.15 0.06
N THR A 180 -8.85 -1.98 0.75
CA THR A 180 -10.27 -1.73 1.08
C THR A 180 -10.58 -2.38 2.42
N CYS A 181 -11.25 -1.64 3.31
CA CYS A 181 -11.61 -2.11 4.65
C CYS A 181 -12.80 -3.07 4.60
N LYS A 182 -13.99 -2.61 4.17
CA LYS A 182 -15.29 -3.32 4.38
C LYS A 182 -15.31 -3.92 5.79
N ASP A 183 -15.82 -5.13 6.04
CA ASP A 183 -15.77 -5.74 7.39
C ASP A 183 -14.39 -6.29 7.80
N ARG A 184 -13.39 -6.29 6.90
CA ARG A 184 -12.10 -6.94 7.14
C ARG A 184 -11.16 -6.12 8.03
N TRP A 185 -11.50 -4.88 8.36
CA TRP A 185 -10.72 -4.07 9.29
C TRP A 185 -10.59 -4.73 10.66
N ARG A 186 -11.62 -5.46 11.12
CA ARG A 186 -11.64 -6.14 12.42
C ARG A 186 -10.51 -7.15 12.62
N GLN A 187 -9.94 -7.65 11.53
CA GLN A 187 -8.82 -8.61 11.57
C GLN A 187 -7.60 -8.04 12.29
N ILE A 188 -7.39 -6.71 12.24
CA ILE A 188 -6.20 -6.05 12.78
C ILE A 188 -6.22 -5.93 14.31
N LEU A 189 -7.41 -6.02 14.93
CA LEU A 189 -7.60 -5.70 16.35
C LEU A 189 -6.73 -6.56 17.26
N ASN A 190 -6.52 -7.81 16.85
CA ASN A 190 -5.78 -8.78 17.64
C ASN A 190 -4.31 -8.90 17.20
N GLU A 191 -3.82 -8.19 16.18
CA GLU A 191 -2.49 -8.50 15.60
C GLU A 191 -1.28 -8.10 16.46
N ALA A 192 -1.47 -7.25 17.48
CA ALA A 192 -0.40 -6.80 18.38
C ALA A 192 -0.97 -6.44 19.76
N ASP A 193 -0.98 -7.37 20.71
CA ASP A 193 -1.73 -7.23 21.96
C ASP A 193 -1.22 -6.10 22.87
N ARG A 194 0.08 -5.78 22.75
CA ARG A 194 0.77 -4.72 23.50
C ARG A 194 0.36 -3.30 23.07
N ILE A 195 -0.12 -3.13 21.84
CA ILE A 195 -0.48 -1.82 21.28
C ILE A 195 -2.00 -1.73 21.17
N LYS A 196 -2.63 -0.91 22.02
CA LYS A 196 -4.10 -0.77 22.05
C LYS A 196 -4.64 0.05 20.88
N GLN A 197 -4.06 1.20 20.61
CA GLN A 197 -4.43 2.04 19.47
C GLN A 197 -3.89 1.44 18.17
N LYS A 198 -4.75 1.20 17.18
CA LYS A 198 -4.37 0.63 15.89
C LYS A 198 -4.49 1.69 14.81
N HIS A 199 -3.44 1.92 14.03
CA HIS A 199 -3.58 2.68 12.80
C HIS A 199 -3.90 1.73 11.65
N LEU A 200 -4.83 2.15 10.78
CA LEU A 200 -5.23 1.41 9.60
C LEU A 200 -5.09 2.31 8.38
N PHE A 201 -4.09 2.04 7.55
CA PHE A 201 -3.95 2.67 6.25
C PHE A 201 -4.96 2.10 5.25
N THR A 202 -5.70 2.95 4.54
CA THR A 202 -6.57 2.50 3.44
C THR A 202 -6.65 3.45 2.25
N LEU A 203 -6.90 2.87 1.08
CA LEU A 203 -7.21 3.59 -0.16
C LEU A 203 -8.72 3.72 -0.39
N GLN A 204 -9.55 3.16 0.49
CA GLN A 204 -11.01 3.22 0.38
C GLN A 204 -11.47 4.69 0.45
N GLN A 205 -12.32 5.09 -0.49
CA GLN A 205 -12.93 6.42 -0.52
C GLN A 205 -14.27 6.34 0.19
N GLY A 206 -14.34 6.93 1.38
CA GLY A 206 -15.51 6.91 2.24
C GLY A 206 -15.70 5.61 3.03
N ILE A 207 -16.08 5.78 4.29
CA ILE A 207 -16.57 4.76 5.21
C ILE A 207 -17.81 5.35 5.87
N SER A 208 -18.86 4.53 6.09
CA SER A 208 -20.09 5.02 6.73
C SER A 208 -19.81 5.46 8.16
N GLU A 209 -20.51 6.49 8.65
CA GLU A 209 -20.41 7.00 10.04
C GLU A 209 -20.49 5.86 11.06
N TYR A 210 -21.49 4.98 10.93
CA TYR A 210 -21.64 3.81 11.81
C TYR A 210 -20.39 2.91 11.90
N GLN A 211 -19.70 2.72 10.77
CA GLN A 211 -18.48 1.91 10.74
C GLN A 211 -17.29 2.69 11.32
N MET A 212 -17.28 4.01 11.18
CA MET A 212 -16.27 4.87 11.79
C MET A 212 -16.41 4.91 13.31
N ASP A 213 -17.64 5.04 13.83
CA ASP A 213 -17.93 4.94 15.26
C ASP A 213 -17.41 3.63 15.82
N GLU A 214 -17.69 2.52 15.13
CA GLU A 214 -17.25 1.21 15.57
C GLU A 214 -15.72 1.05 15.54
N MET A 215 -15.05 1.64 14.53
CA MET A 215 -13.60 1.71 14.47
C MET A 215 -13.04 2.48 15.67
N ALA A 216 -13.60 3.65 15.96
CA ALA A 216 -13.19 4.50 17.07
C ALA A 216 -13.40 3.80 18.44
N ASP A 217 -14.55 3.16 18.64
CA ASP A 217 -14.87 2.37 19.84
C ASP A 217 -13.88 1.22 20.07
N ASN A 218 -13.27 0.70 19.00
CA ASN A 218 -12.25 -0.34 19.05
C ASN A 218 -10.82 0.21 19.00
N GLY A 219 -10.63 1.53 19.13
CA GLY A 219 -9.33 2.18 19.15
C GLY A 219 -8.60 2.18 17.80
N VAL A 220 -9.32 2.12 16.69
CA VAL A 220 -8.77 2.18 15.33
C VAL A 220 -8.79 3.62 14.81
N ILE A 221 -7.64 4.11 14.38
CA ILE A 221 -7.46 5.41 13.73
C ILE A 221 -7.15 5.17 12.26
N LEU A 222 -7.90 5.84 11.39
CA LEU A 222 -7.69 5.74 9.94
C LEU A 222 -6.52 6.59 9.49
N VAL A 223 -5.73 6.02 8.58
CA VAL A 223 -4.73 6.74 7.78
C VAL A 223 -5.14 6.64 6.32
N VAL A 224 -5.33 7.76 5.66
CA VAL A 224 -5.91 7.83 4.30
C VAL A 224 -5.14 8.87 3.49
N PRO A 225 -4.82 8.64 2.21
CA PRO A 225 -4.23 9.68 1.38
C PRO A 225 -4.99 11.00 1.47
N GLU A 226 -4.29 12.11 1.62
CA GLU A 226 -4.88 13.45 1.77
C GLU A 226 -6.00 13.73 0.74
N LYS A 227 -5.77 13.36 -0.53
CA LYS A 227 -6.72 13.48 -1.63
C LYS A 227 -8.09 12.81 -1.37
N TYR A 228 -8.14 11.80 -0.52
CA TYR A 228 -9.35 11.03 -0.23
C TYR A 228 -10.03 11.43 1.07
N LYS A 229 -9.42 12.24 1.95
CA LYS A 229 -10.06 12.67 3.22
C LYS A 229 -11.42 13.32 3.00
N SER A 230 -11.57 14.11 1.92
CA SER A 230 -12.84 14.77 1.54
C SER A 230 -13.99 13.81 1.18
N THR A 231 -13.70 12.52 0.97
CA THR A 231 -14.71 11.50 0.68
C THR A 231 -15.34 10.90 1.95
N TYR A 232 -14.79 11.24 3.12
CA TYR A 232 -15.29 10.80 4.42
C TYR A 232 -16.27 11.83 5.01
N PRO A 233 -17.17 11.41 5.92
CA PRO A 233 -18.07 12.33 6.59
C PRO A 233 -17.28 13.40 7.36
N SER A 234 -17.66 14.67 7.19
CA SER A 234 -16.92 15.81 7.73
C SER A 234 -16.82 15.83 9.26
N ALA A 235 -17.70 15.12 9.96
CA ALA A 235 -17.67 15.00 11.41
C ALA A 235 -16.39 14.32 11.93
N TYR A 236 -15.70 13.53 11.09
CA TYR A 236 -14.51 12.76 11.48
C TYR A 236 -13.22 13.29 10.82
N SER A 237 -13.24 14.47 10.19
CA SER A 237 -12.06 14.99 9.46
C SER A 237 -10.81 15.08 10.34
N ASP A 238 -11.01 15.41 11.62
CA ASP A 238 -9.96 15.62 12.61
C ASP A 238 -9.47 14.29 13.21
N GLU A 239 -10.22 13.20 13.02
CA GLU A 239 -9.92 11.85 13.52
C GLU A 239 -9.19 10.98 12.49
N ILE A 240 -9.14 11.43 11.23
CA ILE A 240 -8.43 10.75 10.13
C ILE A 240 -7.09 11.43 9.91
N LEU A 241 -6.02 10.63 9.86
CA LEU A 241 -4.69 11.10 9.49
C LEU A 241 -4.42 10.94 7.99
N SER A 242 -3.69 11.88 7.40
CA SER A 242 -3.00 11.67 6.14
C SER A 242 -1.76 10.80 6.33
N LEU A 243 -1.16 10.31 5.24
CA LEU A 243 0.10 9.57 5.34
C LEU A 243 1.21 10.47 5.91
N LYS A 244 1.26 11.74 5.49
CA LYS A 244 2.19 12.72 6.03
C LYS A 244 1.98 12.95 7.53
N GLU A 245 0.72 13.13 7.96
CA GLU A 245 0.36 13.30 9.37
C GLU A 245 0.74 12.06 10.19
N PHE A 246 0.53 10.86 9.65
CA PHE A 246 0.94 9.61 10.28
C PHE A 246 2.46 9.49 10.44
N ILE A 247 3.24 9.85 9.41
CA ILE A 247 4.72 9.86 9.49
C ILE A 247 5.17 10.78 10.63
N SER A 248 4.67 12.02 10.68
CA SER A 248 5.00 12.96 11.76
C SER A 248 4.52 12.48 13.14
N HIS A 249 3.37 11.80 13.20
CA HIS A 249 2.91 11.14 14.42
C HIS A 249 3.92 10.09 14.90
N VAL A 250 4.38 9.21 14.01
CA VAL A 250 5.40 8.20 14.34
C VAL A 250 6.68 8.88 14.82
N GLU A 251 7.24 9.83 14.07
CA GLU A 251 8.47 10.56 14.44
C GLU A 251 8.40 11.14 15.86
N SER A 252 7.27 11.79 16.19
CA SER A 252 7.04 12.36 17.53
C SER A 252 7.00 11.32 18.64
N LYS A 253 6.58 10.09 18.31
CA LYS A 253 6.45 8.97 19.25
C LYS A 253 7.80 8.30 19.50
N ILE A 254 8.61 8.13 18.47
CA ILE A 254 9.87 7.37 18.55
C ILE A 254 11.12 8.26 18.61
N SER A 255 10.98 9.56 18.89
CA SER A 255 12.09 10.53 18.95
C SER A 255 13.28 10.06 19.80
N ASP A 256 13.01 9.34 20.89
CA ASP A 256 14.03 8.82 21.80
C ASP A 256 14.93 7.74 21.18
N VAL A 257 14.47 7.07 20.12
CA VAL A 257 15.20 6.00 19.44
C VAL A 257 16.34 6.57 18.61
N TYR A 258 16.14 7.72 17.97
CA TYR A 258 17.17 8.40 17.18
C TYR A 258 18.32 8.95 18.03
N VAL A 259 18.07 9.24 19.32
CA VAL A 259 19.09 9.75 20.25
C VAL A 259 20.06 8.65 20.68
N GLN A 260 19.61 7.40 20.75
CA GLN A 260 20.44 6.27 21.17
C GLN A 260 21.43 5.80 20.10
N SER A 261 21.06 5.88 18.80
CA SER A 261 21.95 5.53 17.69
C SER A 261 23.13 6.50 17.49
N GLY A 262 23.08 7.70 18.09
CA GLY A 262 24.17 8.69 18.01
C GLY A 262 25.20 8.63 19.15
N GLN A 263 25.02 7.72 20.12
CA GLN A 263 25.91 7.58 21.28
C GLN A 263 26.80 6.33 21.21
N GLU A 264 26.66 5.46 20.20
CA GLU A 264 27.53 4.27 20.03
C GLU A 264 28.79 4.54 19.18
N ASP A 265 28.93 5.75 18.61
CA ASP A 265 30.08 6.15 17.76
C ASP A 265 31.05 7.15 18.42
N ASN A 266 31.10 7.24 19.75
CA ASN A 266 32.11 8.03 20.49
C ASN A 266 32.85 7.22 21.55
#